data_AF-A0A835M7B2-F1
#
_entry.id   AF-A0A835M7B2-F1
#
_cell.length_a   1.000
_cell.length_b   1.000
_cell.length_c   1.000
_cell.angle_alpha   90.00
_cell.angle_beta   90.00
_cell.angle_gamma   90.00
#
_symmetry.space_group_name_H-M   'P 1'
#
loop_
_entity.id
_entity.type
_entity.pdbx_description
1 polymer ?
#
loop_
_entity_poly.entity_id
_entity_poly.type
_entity_poly.pdbx_seq_one_letter_code
_entity_poly.pdbx_strand_id
1 'polypeptide(L)'
;MLGRSTIIIARHLSLIKNADYIAVLEEGQLVEMGTHEELLAIDGLYAELLRCEEAAKLPKRGDRYANVSDSALGFDSDDPLRHLLGLS
;
A
#
# COMPACT_ATOMS: atom_id res chain seq x y z
N MET A 1 -14.28 19.45 8.07
CA MET A 1 -14.04 20.76 7.41
C MET A 1 -15.18 21.69 7.83
N LEU A 2 -14.96 22.68 8.70
CA LEU A 2 -16.07 23.49 9.23
C LEU A 2 -16.26 24.80 8.44
N GLY A 3 -17.52 25.08 8.09
CA GLY A 3 -17.95 26.35 7.51
C GLY A 3 -17.60 26.57 6.04
N ARG A 4 -17.22 25.52 5.30
CA ARG A 4 -16.90 25.59 3.86
C ARG A 4 -17.39 24.34 3.15
N SER A 5 -18.02 24.52 1.99
CA SER A 5 -18.26 23.43 1.05
C SER A 5 -16.93 23.00 0.43
N THR A 6 -16.61 21.71 0.52
CA THR A 6 -15.36 21.17 0.01
C THR A 6 -15.62 19.95 -0.86
N ILE A 7 -14.98 19.90 -2.03
CA ILE A 7 -15.02 18.78 -2.95
C ILE A 7 -13.59 18.23 -3.05
N ILE A 8 -13.44 16.91 -2.88
CA ILE A 8 -12.15 16.22 -2.97
C ILE A 8 -12.27 15.18 -4.07
N ILE A 9 -11.37 15.24 -5.06
CA ILE A 9 -11.20 14.17 -6.05
C ILE A 9 -9.97 13.38 -5.62
N ALA A 10 -10.14 12.13 -5.24
CA ALA A 10 -9.07 11.31 -4.69
C ALA A 10 -8.77 10.11 -5.57
N ARG A 11 -7.47 9.87 -5.80
CA ARG A 11 -6.96 8.59 -6.29
C ARG A 11 -6.79 7.57 -5.17
N HIS A 12 -6.63 8.05 -3.94
CA HIS A 12 -6.43 7.23 -2.75
C HIS A 12 -7.64 7.30 -1.84
N LEU A 13 -8.35 6.18 -1.69
CA LEU A 13 -9.60 6.12 -0.93
C LEU A 13 -9.40 6.44 0.56
N SER A 14 -8.19 6.21 1.10
CA SER A 14 -7.87 6.58 2.50
C SER A 14 -7.97 8.08 2.77
N LEU A 15 -7.84 8.94 1.75
CA LEU A 15 -7.94 10.40 1.90
C LEU A 15 -9.39 10.88 2.09
N ILE A 16 -10.36 10.10 1.64
CA ILE A 16 -11.78 10.46 1.63
C ILE A 16 -12.62 9.63 2.61
N LYS A 17 -11.99 8.74 3.40
CA LYS A 17 -12.66 7.91 4.38
C LYS A 17 -13.52 8.71 5.38
N ASN A 18 -13.07 9.90 5.77
CA ASN A 18 -13.77 10.76 6.73
C ASN A 18 -14.58 11.87 6.05
N ALA A 19 -14.90 11.73 4.76
CA ALA A 19 -15.76 12.68 4.07
C ALA A 19 -17.20 12.54 4.59
N ASP A 20 -17.93 13.66 4.63
CA ASP A 20 -19.35 13.64 5.02
C ASP A 20 -20.18 12.79 4.06
N TYR A 21 -19.82 12.81 2.76
CA TYR A 21 -20.37 11.95 1.72
C TYR A 21 -19.27 11.62 0.69
N ILE A 22 -19.33 10.42 0.15
CA ILE A 22 -18.51 9.93 -0.95
C ILE A 22 -19.45 9.67 -2.13
N ALA A 23 -19.08 10.18 -3.31
CA ALA A 23 -19.78 9.94 -4.57
C ALA A 23 -18.88 9.10 -5.48
N VAL A 24 -19.37 7.95 -5.95
CA VAL A 24 -18.66 7.06 -6.86
C VAL A 24 -19.18 7.28 -8.27
N LEU A 25 -18.26 7.54 -9.19
CA LEU A 25 -18.56 7.77 -10.59
C LEU A 25 -18.01 6.61 -11.43
N GLU A 26 -18.83 6.10 -12.35
CA GLU A 26 -18.44 5.15 -13.38
C GLU A 26 -18.97 5.64 -14.72
N GLU A 27 -18.11 5.70 -15.74
CA GLU A 27 -18.46 6.21 -17.09
C GLU A 27 -19.15 7.59 -17.10
N GLY A 28 -18.81 8.45 -16.13
CA GLY A 28 -19.38 9.79 -15.99
C GLY A 28 -20.78 9.82 -15.36
N GLN A 29 -21.28 8.70 -14.84
CA GLN A 29 -22.55 8.59 -14.11
C GLN A 29 -22.31 8.36 -12.62
N LEU A 30 -23.18 8.91 -11.78
CA LEU A 30 -23.21 8.63 -10.34
C LEU A 30 -23.82 7.24 -10.11
N VAL A 31 -23.01 6.30 -9.65
CA VAL A 31 -23.45 4.91 -9.41
C VAL A 31 -23.73 4.64 -7.93
N GLU A 32 -22.98 5.27 -7.02
CA GLU A 32 -23.16 5.13 -5.57
C GLU A 32 -22.90 6.44 -4.85
N MET A 33 -23.60 6.68 -3.74
CA MET A 33 -23.36 7.81 -2.84
C MET A 33 -23.72 7.45 -1.40
N GLY A 34 -22.88 7.82 -0.45
CA GLY A 34 -23.14 7.61 0.97
C GLY A 34 -21.92 7.93 1.84
N THR A 35 -22.03 7.63 3.12
CA THR A 35 -20.88 7.58 4.04
C THR A 35 -19.97 6.41 3.71
N HIS A 36 -18.75 6.42 4.24
CA HIS A 36 -17.82 5.30 4.11
C HIS A 36 -18.43 3.98 4.60
N GLU A 37 -19.10 4.01 5.75
CA GLU A 37 -19.72 2.84 6.37
C GLU A 37 -20.90 2.30 5.57
N GLU A 38 -21.76 3.18 5.04
CA GLU A 38 -22.89 2.77 4.18
C GLU A 38 -22.42 2.11 2.89
N LEU A 39 -21.41 2.70 2.23
CA LEU A 39 -20.86 2.17 0.97
C LEU A 39 -20.15 0.83 1.18
N LEU A 40 -19.50 0.63 2.33
CA LEU A 40 -18.95 -0.68 2.69
C LEU A 40 -20.04 -1.72 2.96
N ALA A 41 -21.15 -1.34 3.58
CA ALA A 41 -22.26 -2.24 3.86
C ALA A 41 -23.00 -2.70 2.59
N ILE A 42 -23.02 -1.85 1.54
CA ILE A 42 -23.59 -2.17 0.23
C ILE A 42 -22.74 -3.22 -0.52
N ASP A 43 -21.43 -3.29 -0.22
CA ASP A 43 -20.46 -4.14 -0.91
C ASP A 43 -20.43 -3.95 -2.44
N GLY A 44 -20.63 -2.70 -2.87
CA GLY A 44 -20.63 -2.29 -4.28
C GLY A 44 -19.24 -1.89 -4.82
N LEU A 45 -19.23 -1.05 -5.86
CA LEU A 45 -18.03 -0.58 -6.55
C LEU A 45 -17.06 0.11 -5.60
N TYR A 46 -17.55 0.90 -4.64
CA TYR A 46 -16.69 1.52 -3.63
C TYR A 46 -15.87 0.48 -2.84
N ALA A 47 -16.54 -0.59 -2.39
CA ALA A 47 -15.92 -1.64 -1.59
C ALA A 47 -14.91 -2.45 -2.42
N GLU A 48 -15.20 -2.70 -3.69
CA GLU A 48 -14.27 -3.33 -4.63
C GLU A 48 -13.00 -2.49 -4.83
N LEU A 49 -13.16 -1.19 -5.09
CA LEU A 49 -12.04 -0.26 -5.26
C LEU A 49 -11.17 -0.20 -4.00
N LEU A 50 -11.78 -0.21 -2.81
CA LEU A 50 -11.05 -0.21 -1.54
C LEU A 50 -10.21 -1.47 -1.37
N ARG A 51 -10.79 -2.65 -1.62
CA ARG A 51 -10.06 -3.94 -1.57
C ARG A 51 -8.88 -3.94 -2.53
N CYS A 52 -9.05 -3.42 -3.74
CA CYS A 52 -7.98 -3.31 -4.73
C CYS A 52 -6.84 -2.41 -4.24
N GLU A 53 -7.17 -1.25 -3.66
CA GLU A 53 -6.16 -0.33 -3.10
C GLU A 53 -5.39 -0.97 -1.93
N GLU A 54 -6.07 -1.69 -1.05
CA GLU A 54 -5.45 -2.40 0.09
C GLU A 54 -4.53 -3.53 -0.39
N ALA A 55 -4.96 -4.31 -1.39
CA ALA A 55 -4.14 -5.35 -1.99
C ALA A 55 -2.85 -4.79 -2.61
N ALA A 56 -2.92 -3.60 -3.21
CA ALA A 56 -1.76 -2.93 -3.79
C ALA A 56 -0.76 -2.40 -2.76
N LYS A 57 -1.17 -2.18 -1.50
CA LYS A 57 -0.31 -1.72 -0.40
C LYS A 57 0.48 -2.84 0.28
N LEU A 58 0.14 -4.11 0.04
CA LEU A 58 0.87 -5.23 0.63
C LEU A 58 2.30 -5.30 0.08
N PRO A 59 3.32 -5.52 0.94
CA PRO A 59 4.70 -5.61 0.49
C PRO A 59 4.83 -6.78 -0.49
N LYS A 60 5.33 -6.49 -1.70
CA LYS A 60 5.69 -7.54 -2.65
C LYS A 60 6.70 -8.45 -1.96
N ARG A 61 6.43 -9.75 -1.97
CA ARG A 61 7.10 -10.82 -1.19
C ARG A 61 8.61 -11.01 -1.48
N GLY A 62 9.28 -10.03 -2.12
CA GLY A 62 10.67 -10.04 -2.58
C GLY A 62 11.66 -9.15 -1.81
N ASP A 63 11.24 -8.27 -0.89
CA ASP A 63 12.18 -7.35 -0.20
C ASP A 63 12.99 -7.99 0.94
N ARG A 64 12.90 -9.31 1.14
CA ARG A 64 13.61 -10.01 2.24
C ARG A 64 15.11 -10.24 2.02
N TYR A 65 15.69 -9.80 0.89
CA TYR A 65 17.11 -10.02 0.57
C TYR A 65 17.95 -8.73 0.48
N ALA A 66 17.41 -7.55 0.79
CA ALA A 66 18.16 -6.29 0.70
C ALA A 66 18.92 -5.89 1.97
N ASN A 67 18.75 -6.60 3.10
CA ASN A 67 19.33 -6.21 4.40
C ASN A 67 20.36 -7.21 4.98
N VAL A 68 21.01 -8.03 4.15
CA VAL A 68 22.08 -8.97 4.61
C VAL A 68 23.47 -8.54 4.14
N SER A 69 23.72 -7.24 4.01
CA SER A 69 25.05 -6.71 3.65
C SER A 69 25.58 -5.72 4.68
N ASP A 70 25.38 -6.01 5.95
CA ASP A 70 26.26 -5.52 7.00
C ASP A 70 26.21 -6.49 8.19
N SER A 71 27.36 -6.90 8.72
CA SER A 71 27.56 -7.80 9.89
C SER A 71 27.51 -9.34 9.73
N ALA A 72 28.13 -9.92 8.70
CA ALA A 72 28.62 -11.30 8.80
C ALA A 72 29.92 -11.57 8.01
N LEU A 73 30.93 -10.72 8.19
CA LEU A 73 32.32 -11.17 8.06
C LEU A 73 32.66 -12.00 9.31
N GLY A 74 32.09 -13.20 9.38
CA GLY A 74 32.60 -14.27 10.24
C GLY A 74 33.60 -15.06 9.41
N PHE A 75 34.87 -14.64 9.40
CA PHE A 75 35.94 -15.50 8.92
C PHE A 75 36.08 -16.64 9.92
N ASP A 76 35.49 -17.78 9.60
CA ASP A 76 35.85 -19.02 10.28
C ASP A 76 37.28 -19.40 9.89
N SER A 77 38.03 -19.88 10.87
CA SER A 77 39.49 -20.05 10.77
C SER A 77 39.92 -21.13 9.77
N ASP A 78 38.96 -21.92 9.28
CA ASP A 78 39.13 -23.07 8.40
C ASP A 78 38.50 -22.88 6.99
N ASP A 79 38.42 -21.64 6.49
CA ASP A 79 37.99 -21.40 5.09
C ASP A 79 39.11 -21.74 4.08
N PRO A 80 38.94 -22.78 3.24
CA PRO A 80 39.95 -23.19 2.25
C PRO A 80 40.13 -22.19 1.10
N LEU A 81 39.29 -21.16 0.99
CA LEU A 81 39.37 -20.15 -0.08
C LEU A 81 40.25 -18.93 0.25
N ARG A 82 40.84 -18.82 1.46
CA ARG A 82 41.74 -17.70 1.82
C ARG A 82 42.94 -17.56 0.87
N HIS A 83 43.44 -18.66 0.31
CA HIS A 83 44.60 -18.61 -0.57
C HIS A 83 44.31 -18.08 -1.98
N LEU A 84 43.05 -18.09 -2.43
CA LEU A 84 42.71 -17.70 -3.80
C LEU A 84 42.51 -16.18 -3.95
N LEU A 85 42.28 -15.46 -2.85
CA LEU A 85 41.99 -14.02 -2.89
C LEU A 85 43.18 -13.12 -2.49
N GLY A 86 44.37 -13.69 -2.20
CA GLY A 86 45.62 -12.93 -2.13
C GLY A 86 45.67 -11.83 -1.05
N LEU A 87 44.98 -12.02 0.08
CA LEU A 87 45.02 -11.09 1.21
C LEU A 87 45.80 -11.73 2.38
N SER A 88 47.01 -11.22 2.62
CA SER A 88 47.81 -11.50 3.84
C SER A 88 47.29 -10.71 5.03
#